data_AF-A0A2S7U127-F1
#
_entry.id   AF-A0A2S7U127-F1
#
_cell.length_a   1.000
_cell.length_b   1.000
_cell.length_c   1.000
_cell.angle_alpha   90.00
_cell.angle_beta   90.00
_cell.angle_gamma   90.00
#
_symmetry.space_group_name_H-M   'P 1'
#
loop_
_entity.id
_entity.type
_entity.pdbx_description
1 polymer ?
#
loop_
_entity_poly.entity_id
_entity_poly.type
_entity_poly.pdbx_seq_one_letter_code
_entity_poly.pdbx_strand_id
1 'polypeptide(L)' 'MTFMLGTMLSSSAQNAPEELSFSNFKEIRNYVIGDTAEPEYFKVDWKDNVLDGVVDAMTEDKPILLWLYFGGPLGNC' A
#
# COMPACT_ATOMS: atom_id res chain seq x y z
N MET A 1 -19.10 1.60 -42.38
CA MET A 1 -19.28 2.67 -41.38
C MET A 1 -18.89 2.09 -40.04
N THR A 2 -17.64 2.26 -39.63
CA THR A 2 -17.07 1.61 -38.44
C THR A 2 -17.28 2.54 -37.25
N PHE A 3 -18.17 2.19 -36.34
CA PHE A 3 -18.33 2.89 -35.07
C PHE A 3 -17.22 2.45 -34.11
N MET A 4 -16.23 3.30 -33.89
CA MET A 4 -15.33 3.17 -32.72
C MET A 4 -16.10 3.64 -31.49
N LEU A 5 -16.51 2.70 -30.64
CA LEU A 5 -17.08 2.97 -29.33
C LEU A 5 -15.91 3.23 -28.37
N GLY A 6 -15.50 4.49 -28.24
CA GLY A 6 -14.48 4.90 -27.28
C GLY A 6 -15.05 4.83 -25.87
N THR A 7 -14.60 3.86 -25.07
CA THR A 7 -14.84 3.83 -23.62
C THR A 7 -14.06 4.99 -22.98
N MET A 8 -14.76 6.05 -22.59
CA MET A 8 -14.22 7.08 -21.71
C MET A 8 -14.05 6.45 -20.32
N LEU A 9 -12.82 6.14 -19.94
CA LEU A 9 -12.47 5.86 -18.55
C LEU A 9 -12.51 7.20 -17.80
N SER A 10 -13.64 7.52 -17.20
CA SER A 10 -13.75 8.62 -16.24
C SER A 10 -13.03 8.21 -14.95
N SER A 11 -11.72 8.41 -14.88
CA SER A 11 -11.01 8.38 -13.60
C SER A 11 -11.28 9.71 -12.90
N SER A 12 -12.31 9.74 -12.06
CA SER A 12 -12.51 10.84 -11.13
C SER A 12 -11.53 10.66 -9.98
N ALA A 13 -10.53 11.54 -9.90
CA ALA A 13 -9.67 11.62 -8.73
C ALA A 13 -10.55 11.87 -7.49
N GLN A 14 -10.56 10.92 -6.54
CA GLN A 14 -11.21 11.12 -5.25
C GLN A 14 -10.44 12.18 -4.48
N ASN A 15 -11.15 13.06 -3.75
CA ASN A 15 -10.50 13.99 -2.83
C ASN A 15 -10.02 13.22 -1.60
N ALA A 16 -8.76 13.39 -1.23
CA ALA A 16 -8.25 12.87 0.03
C ALA A 16 -9.00 13.52 1.22
N PRO A 17 -9.29 12.78 2.29
CA PRO A 17 -9.82 13.37 3.52
C PRO A 17 -8.86 14.42 4.09
N GLU A 18 -9.41 15.53 4.58
CA GLU A 18 -8.62 16.72 4.98
C GLU A 18 -7.78 16.48 6.25
N GLU A 19 -8.25 15.62 7.16
CA GLU A 19 -7.56 15.30 8.42
C GLU A 19 -7.59 13.82 8.75
N LEU A 20 -6.50 13.30 9.32
CA LEU A 20 -6.43 11.94 9.87
C LEU A 20 -6.93 11.91 11.31
N SER A 21 -7.90 11.04 11.58
CA SER A 21 -8.45 10.75 12.91
C SER A 21 -8.61 9.25 13.12
N PHE A 22 -8.78 8.83 14.38
CA PHE A 22 -9.08 7.42 14.67
C PHE A 22 -10.40 6.97 14.02
N SER A 23 -11.39 7.85 13.94
CA SER A 23 -12.70 7.55 13.36
C SER A 23 -12.68 7.34 11.85
N ASN A 24 -11.75 7.97 11.12
CA ASN A 24 -11.68 7.89 9.65
C ASN A 24 -10.43 7.13 9.15
N PHE A 25 -9.64 6.54 10.04
CA PHE A 25 -8.44 5.80 9.68
C PHE A 25 -8.70 4.73 8.60
N LYS A 26 -9.80 3.97 8.72
CA LYS A 26 -10.14 2.92 7.76
C LYS A 26 -10.46 3.48 6.37
N GLU A 27 -11.15 4.62 6.32
CA GLU A 27 -11.49 5.29 5.07
C GLU A 27 -10.23 5.82 4.38
N ILE A 28 -9.37 6.53 5.12
CA ILE A 28 -8.10 7.05 4.60
C ILE A 28 -7.19 5.91 4.16
N ARG A 29 -7.08 4.84 4.94
CA ARG A 29 -6.32 3.64 4.56
C ARG A 29 -6.79 3.09 3.22
N ASN A 30 -8.09 2.93 3.03
CA ASN A 30 -8.64 2.40 1.79
C ASN A 30 -8.38 3.36 0.60
N TYR A 31 -8.51 4.67 0.82
CA TYR A 31 -8.18 5.68 -0.19
C TYR A 31 -6.71 5.63 -0.60
N VAL A 32 -5.78 5.52 0.35
CA VAL A 32 -4.32 5.44 0.09
C VAL A 32 -3.95 4.13 -0.60
N ILE A 33 -4.55 3.01 -0.21
CA ILE A 33 -4.26 1.71 -0.82
C ILE A 33 -4.81 1.63 -2.26
N GLY A 34 -5.98 2.23 -2.51
CA GLY A 34 -6.65 2.23 -3.81
C GLY A 34 -7.02 0.84 -4.33
N ASP A 35 -7.46 0.77 -5.59
CA ASP A 35 -7.79 -0.47 -6.30
C ASP A 35 -6.56 -1.13 -6.95
N THR A 36 -5.39 -0.46 -6.94
CA THR A 36 -4.12 -0.93 -7.49
C THR A 36 -3.20 -1.55 -6.46
N ALA A 37 -3.70 -1.79 -5.25
CA ALA A 37 -3.02 -2.51 -4.19
C ALA A 37 -2.25 -3.71 -4.75
N GLU A 38 -0.91 -3.69 -4.69
CA GLU A 38 -0.12 -4.89 -5.01
C GLU A 38 -0.48 -5.96 -3.98
N PRO A 39 -1.20 -7.04 -4.35
CA PRO A 39 -1.69 -8.00 -3.37
C PRO A 39 -0.54 -8.73 -2.69
N GLU A 40 0.63 -8.80 -3.33
CA GLU A 40 1.88 -9.31 -2.79
C GLU A 40 2.36 -8.52 -1.57
N TYR A 41 2.21 -7.19 -1.57
CA TYR A 41 2.59 -6.35 -0.45
C TYR A 41 1.87 -6.78 0.84
N PHE A 42 0.58 -7.12 0.75
CA PHE A 42 -0.22 -7.52 1.91
C PHE A 42 -0.05 -8.99 2.32
N LYS A 43 0.70 -9.80 1.57
CA LYS A 43 1.05 -11.18 1.95
C LYS A 43 2.28 -11.23 2.87
N VAL A 44 3.08 -10.16 2.91
CA VAL A 44 4.24 -10.05 3.80
C VAL A 44 3.74 -9.78 5.23
N ASP A 45 4.28 -10.52 6.19
CA ASP A 45 4.04 -10.29 7.61
C ASP A 45 4.87 -9.07 8.08
N TRP A 46 4.39 -7.87 7.74
CA TRP A 46 5.03 -6.62 8.16
C TRP A 46 4.98 -6.49 9.68
N LYS A 47 6.14 -6.45 10.30
CA LYS A 47 6.27 -6.19 11.74
C LYS A 47 6.17 -4.70 12.02
N ASP A 48 5.51 -4.35 13.13
CA ASP A 48 5.45 -2.96 13.61
C ASP A 48 6.80 -2.46 14.13
N ASN A 49 7.74 -3.38 14.44
CA ASN A 49 9.07 -3.08 14.94
C ASN A 49 10.15 -3.83 14.15
N VAL A 50 11.23 -3.12 13.81
CA VAL A 50 12.41 -3.67 13.12
C VAL A 50 13.07 -4.80 13.92
N LEU A 51 13.15 -4.66 15.25
CA LEU A 51 13.80 -5.64 16.13
C LEU A 51 13.08 -6.99 16.14
N ASP A 52 11.75 -6.99 16.05
CA ASP A 52 10.96 -8.23 15.99
C ASP A 52 11.30 -9.00 14.71
N GLY A 53 11.44 -8.31 13.57
CA GLY A 53 11.88 -8.92 12.32
C GLY A 53 13.31 -9.49 12.38
N VAL A 54 14.22 -8.85 13.12
CA VAL A 54 15.59 -9.35 13.34
C VAL A 54 15.57 -10.64 14.17
N VAL A 55 14.80 -10.65 15.27
CA VAL A 55 14.67 -11.82 16.15
C VAL A 55 14.09 -13.02 15.40
N ASP A 56 13.05 -12.81 14.58
CA ASP A 56 12.44 -13.87 13.77
C ASP A 56 13.44 -14.45 12.76
N ALA A 57 14.16 -13.60 12.03
CA ALA A 57 15.15 -14.05 11.05
C ALA A 57 16.30 -14.84 11.69
N MET A 58 16.78 -14.40 12.86
CA MET A 58 17.79 -15.14 13.62
C MET A 58 17.28 -16.49 14.12
N THR A 59 16.04 -16.54 14.59
CA THR A 59 15.41 -17.77 15.09
C THR A 59 15.24 -18.82 13.98
N GLU A 60 14.95 -18.36 12.77
CA GLU A 60 14.73 -19.22 11.60
C GLU A 60 16.00 -19.51 10.79
N ASP A 61 17.18 -19.03 11.23
CA ASP A 61 18.46 -19.12 10.50
C ASP A 61 18.36 -18.56 9.05
N LYS A 62 17.68 -17.42 8.91
CA LYS A 62 17.44 -16.75 7.63
C LYS A 62 18.29 -15.47 7.49
N PRO A 63 18.80 -15.16 6.29
CA PRO A 63 19.48 -13.90 6.04
C PRO A 63 18.52 -12.71 6.13
N ILE A 64 18.99 -11.58 6.66
CA ILE A 64 18.22 -10.34 6.80
C ILE A 64 18.50 -9.43 5.60
N LEU A 65 17.44 -8.98 4.92
CA LEU A 65 17.48 -7.85 4.00
C LEU A 65 16.86 -6.62 4.68
N LEU A 66 17.66 -5.58 4.88
CA LEU A 66 17.14 -4.29 5.34
C LEU A 66 16.78 -3.43 4.11
N TRP A 67 15.49 -3.14 3.95
CA TRP A 67 15.00 -2.25 2.90
C TRP A 67 14.54 -0.93 3.51
N LEU A 68 15.28 0.15 3.25
CA LEU A 68 14.92 1.51 3.62
C LEU A 68 14.46 2.26 2.37
N TYR A 69 13.20 2.69 2.37
CA TYR A 69 12.61 3.41 1.25
C TYR A 69 11.94 4.70 1.74
N PHE A 70 12.16 5.80 1.02
CA PHE A 70 11.49 7.07 1.28
C PHE A 70 10.33 7.22 0.30
N GLY A 71 9.11 6.99 0.79
CA GLY A 71 7.88 7.03 0.01
C GLY A 71 6.88 5.98 0.49
N GLY A 72 5.65 6.01 -0.02
CA GLY A 72 4.71 4.91 0.20
C GLY A 72 5.20 3.65 -0.51
N PRO A 73 5.23 2.47 0.13
CA PRO A 73 5.70 1.24 -0.50
C PRO A 73 4.82 0.78 -1.67
N LEU A 74 3.64 1.38 -1.81
CA LEU A 74 2.72 1.18 -2.93
C LEU A 74 2.97 2.16 -4.10
N GLY A 75 4.04 2.95 -4.06
CA GLY A 75 4.36 3.93 -5.10
C GLY A 75 3.52 5.20 -5.06
N ASN A 76 2.77 5.41 -3.97
CA ASN A 76 2.01 6.63 -3.74
C ASN A 76 2.99 7.75 -3.33
N CYS A 77 3.01 8.85 -4.11
CA CYS A 77 3.77 10.07 -3.83
C CYS A 77 2.94 11.09 -3.05
#